data_AF-A0A7C5MTL6-F1
#
_entry.id   AF-A0A7C5MTL6-F1
#
_cell.length_a   1.000
_cell.length_b   1.000
_cell.length_c   1.000
_cell.angle_alpha   90.00
_cell.angle_beta   90.00
_cell.angle_gamma   90.00
#
_symmetry.space_group_name_H-M   'P 1'
#
loop_
_entity.id
_entity.type
_entity.pdbx_description
1 polymer ?
#
loop_
_entity_poly.entity_id
_entity_poly.type
_entity_poly.pdbx_seq_one_letter_code
_entity_poly.pdbx_strand_id
1 'polypeptide(L)'
;MLFDNADEFEQAPQHAVTVFGMSGVGKTWVSALLRAHNWFHFSVDYRIGTRYMGEHIVDNFKREAMKVPFLAQLLRSASIYISSNIPFANLAPLSTYMGAPGSIAKGGLALAEYQHRQEQHRVAEVAALL
;
A
#
# COMPACT_ATOMS: atom_id res chain seq x y z
N MET A 1 27.98 5.95 -6.44
CA MET A 1 27.48 5.51 -5.11
C MET A 1 27.69 6.67 -4.15
N LEU A 2 26.97 6.73 -3.04
CA LEU A 2 27.16 7.80 -2.04
C LEU A 2 28.48 7.66 -1.25
N PHE A 3 29.10 6.47 -1.28
CA PHE A 3 30.34 6.14 -0.57
C PHE A 3 31.24 5.31 -1.50
N ASP A 4 32.55 5.44 -1.34
CA ASP A 4 33.57 4.77 -2.16
C ASP A 4 34.02 3.41 -1.58
N ASN A 5 33.85 3.20 -0.27
CA ASN A 5 34.16 1.93 0.41
C ASN A 5 33.29 1.72 1.67
N ALA A 6 33.45 0.56 2.32
CA ALA A 6 32.68 0.19 3.51
C ALA A 6 33.03 1.02 4.74
N ASP A 7 34.31 1.36 4.95
CA ASP A 7 34.76 2.14 6.10
C ASP A 7 34.12 3.54 6.09
N GLU A 8 33.98 4.14 4.91
CA GLU A 8 33.32 5.43 4.75
C GLU A 8 31.83 5.38 5.10
N PHE A 9 31.13 4.30 4.74
CA PHE A 9 29.74 4.07 5.15
C PHE A 9 29.65 3.91 6.67
N GLU A 10 30.49 3.07 7.28
CA GLU A 10 30.46 2.82 8.73
C GLU A 10 30.80 4.04 9.58
N GLN A 11 31.66 4.93 9.06
CA GLN A 11 32.05 6.17 9.73
C GLN A 11 31.04 7.30 9.51
N ALA A 12 30.04 7.12 8.65
CA ALA A 12 29.05 8.15 8.37
C ALA A 12 28.19 8.43 9.63
N PRO A 13 27.89 9.70 9.95
CA PRO A 13 27.07 10.04 11.12
C PRO A 13 25.62 9.58 10.98
N GLN A 14 25.16 9.30 9.75
CA GLN A 14 23.81 8.86 9.43
C GLN A 14 23.85 7.78 8.35
N HIS A 15 23.03 6.75 8.53
CA HIS A 15 22.94 5.63 7.60
C HIS A 15 21.51 5.52 7.06
N ALA A 16 21.39 5.34 5.75
CA ALA A 16 20.13 5.06 5.07
C ALA A 16 20.33 3.90 4.10
N VAL A 17 19.51 2.86 4.25
CA VAL A 17 19.55 1.67 3.40
C VAL A 17 18.19 1.48 2.75
N THR A 18 18.19 1.38 1.43
CA THR A 18 16.99 1.04 0.66
C THR A 18 17.01 -0.44 0.33
N VAL A 19 16.00 -1.18 0.79
CA VAL A 19 15.82 -2.60 0.47
C VAL A 19 14.73 -2.73 -0.59
N PHE A 20 15.12 -3.05 -1.82
CA PHE A 20 14.21 -3.25 -2.95
C PHE A 20 14.26 -4.69 -3.46
N GLY A 21 13.11 -5.23 -3.87
CA GLY A 21 13.02 -6.57 -4.44
C GLY A 21 11.60 -7.13 -4.43
N MET A 22 11.40 -8.27 -5.10
CA MET A 22 10.08 -8.91 -5.24
C MET A 22 9.54 -9.45 -3.92
N SER A 23 8.25 -9.83 -3.88
CA SER A 23 7.68 -10.53 -2.72
C SER A 23 8.46 -11.82 -2.42
N GLY A 24 8.64 -12.16 -1.13
CA GLY A 24 9.34 -13.37 -0.70
C GLY A 24 10.86 -13.28 -0.58
N VAL A 25 11.52 -12.23 -1.08
CA VAL A 25 13.01 -12.10 -1.03
C VAL A 25 13.57 -11.70 0.35
N GLY A 26 12.75 -11.70 1.41
CA GLY A 26 13.21 -11.40 2.77
C GLY A 26 13.20 -9.93 3.20
N LYS A 27 12.61 -9.01 2.43
CA LYS A 27 12.53 -7.57 2.79
C LYS A 27 11.98 -7.31 4.20
N THR A 28 10.89 -8.00 4.54
CA THR A 28 10.25 -7.90 5.86
C THR A 28 11.16 -8.40 6.97
N TRP A 29 11.94 -9.46 6.70
CA TRP A 29 12.89 -10.02 7.67
C TRP A 29 14.02 -9.04 7.95
N VAL A 30 14.67 -8.48 6.91
CA VAL A 30 15.73 -7.47 7.07
C VAL A 30 15.21 -6.24 7.81
N SER A 31 14.03 -5.76 7.45
CA SER A 31 13.46 -4.58 8.08
C SER A 31 13.10 -4.82 9.55
N ALA A 32 12.64 -6.03 9.91
CA ALA A 32 12.38 -6.40 11.30
C ALA A 32 13.68 -6.50 12.11
N LEU A 33 14.74 -7.08 11.54
CA LEU A 33 16.07 -7.15 12.14
C LEU A 33 16.61 -5.74 12.43
N LEU A 34 16.63 -4.86 11.43
CA LEU A 34 17.12 -3.49 11.59
C LEU A 34 16.33 -2.71 12.64
N ARG A 35 15.00 -2.87 12.70
CA ARG A 35 14.17 -2.26 13.76
C ARG A 35 14.56 -2.73 15.16
N ALA A 36 14.93 -4.00 15.32
CA ALA A 36 15.41 -4.53 16.61
C ALA A 36 16.74 -3.88 17.03
N HIS A 37 17.50 -3.34 16.08
CA HIS A 37 18.72 -2.56 16.29
C HIS A 37 18.48 -1.04 16.23
N ASN A 38 17.28 -0.56 16.59
CA ASN A 38 16.89 0.85 16.66
C ASN A 38 16.90 1.62 15.33
N TRP A 39 16.85 0.92 14.19
CA TRP A 39 16.65 1.60 12.91
C TRP A 39 15.19 2.01 12.72
N PHE A 40 14.99 3.19 12.14
CA PHE A 40 13.69 3.61 11.66
C PHE A 40 13.32 2.82 10.39
N HIS A 41 12.13 2.21 10.37
CA HIS A 41 11.63 1.49 9.20
C HIS A 41 10.56 2.31 8.48
N PHE A 42 10.93 2.81 7.31
CA PHE A 42 10.02 3.40 6.35
C PHE A 42 9.53 2.35 5.35
N SER A 43 8.24 2.04 5.37
CA SER A 43 7.62 1.18 4.35
C SER A 43 6.89 2.04 3.33
N VAL A 44 7.36 1.98 2.07
CA VAL A 44 6.76 2.68 0.94
C VAL A 44 5.33 2.18 0.72
N ASP A 45 5.12 0.87 0.71
CA ASP A 45 3.79 0.26 0.52
C ASP A 45 2.79 0.71 1.60
N TYR A 46 3.24 0.76 2.86
CA TYR A 46 2.43 1.25 3.96
C TYR A 46 2.01 2.71 3.73
N ARG A 47 2.94 3.56 3.28
CA ARG A 47 2.66 4.98 3.02
C ARG A 47 1.77 5.16 1.79
N ILE A 48 1.96 4.41 0.71
CA ILE A 48 1.06 4.37 -0.46
C ILE A 48 -0.36 4.10 0.02
N GLY A 49 -0.57 3.00 0.75
CA GLY A 49 -1.88 2.58 1.21
C GLY A 49 -2.55 3.57 2.15
N THR A 50 -1.83 4.04 3.16
CA THR A 50 -2.40 4.86 4.24
C THR A 50 -2.54 6.34 3.91
N ARG A 51 -1.64 6.90 3.09
CA ARG A 51 -1.62 8.34 2.82
C ARG A 51 -2.20 8.73 1.46
N TYR A 52 -1.98 7.93 0.42
CA TYR A 52 -2.27 8.33 -0.96
C TYR A 52 -3.43 7.55 -1.59
N MET A 53 -3.60 6.28 -1.20
CA MET A 53 -4.65 5.42 -1.75
C MET A 53 -5.88 5.27 -0.85
N GLY A 54 -5.87 5.90 0.34
CA GLY A 54 -6.90 5.71 1.35
C GLY A 54 -8.32 6.01 0.86
N GLU A 55 -8.51 7.13 0.17
CA GLU A 55 -9.80 7.53 -0.39
C GLU A 55 -10.28 6.55 -1.47
N HIS A 56 -9.40 6.18 -2.40
CA HIS A 56 -9.70 5.22 -3.46
C HIS A 56 -10.15 3.86 -2.91
N ILE A 57 -9.46 3.36 -1.87
CA ILE A 57 -9.79 2.11 -1.19
C ILE A 57 -11.16 2.22 -0.50
N VAL A 58 -11.39 3.30 0.27
CA VAL A 58 -12.65 3.52 0.99
C VAL A 58 -13.82 3.69 0.04
N ASP A 59 -13.65 4.41 -1.07
CA ASP A 59 -14.70 4.59 -2.06
C ASP A 59 -15.04 3.31 -2.81
N ASN A 60 -14.05 2.44 -3.04
CA ASN A 60 -14.31 1.09 -3.54
C ASN A 60 -15.15 0.27 -2.53
N PHE A 61 -14.84 0.33 -1.24
CA PHE A 61 -15.64 -0.34 -0.21
C PHE A 61 -17.07 0.18 -0.15
N LYS A 62 -17.25 1.51 -0.21
CA LYS A 62 -18.58 2.11 -0.30
C LYS A 62 -19.30 1.58 -1.53
N ARG A 63 -18.68 1.61 -2.71
CA ARG A 63 -19.31 1.14 -3.97
C ARG A 63 -19.77 -0.31 -3.88
N GLU A 64 -18.99 -1.19 -3.26
CA GLU A 64 -19.39 -2.58 -3.03
C GLU A 64 -20.52 -2.69 -1.99
N ALA A 65 -20.45 -1.95 -0.88
CA ALA A 65 -21.51 -1.92 0.13
C ALA A 65 -22.84 -1.36 -0.43
N MET A 66 -22.79 -0.44 -1.39
CA MET A 66 -23.98 0.12 -2.05
C MET A 66 -24.76 -0.92 -2.86
N LYS A 67 -24.17 -2.07 -3.21
CA LYS A 67 -24.86 -3.18 -3.88
C LYS A 67 -25.75 -3.97 -2.92
N VAL A 68 -25.56 -3.83 -1.61
CA VAL A 68 -26.35 -4.49 -0.56
C VAL A 68 -27.38 -3.47 -0.05
N PRO A 69 -28.69 -3.62 -0.34
CA PRO A 69 -29.70 -2.60 0.00
C PRO A 69 -29.70 -2.17 1.48
N PHE A 70 -29.53 -3.14 2.39
CA PHE A 70 -29.41 -2.89 3.83
C PHE A 70 -28.26 -1.94 4.17
N LEU A 71 -27.05 -2.22 3.68
CA LEU A 71 -25.88 -1.38 3.94
C LEU A 71 -26.01 -0.02 3.24
N ALA A 72 -26.56 0.01 2.03
CA ALA A 72 -26.78 1.24 1.27
C ALA A 72 -27.72 2.21 2.01
N GLN A 73 -28.79 1.72 2.62
CA GLN A 73 -29.71 2.54 3.41
C GLN A 73 -29.00 3.16 4.64
N LEU A 74 -28.20 2.36 5.35
CA LEU A 74 -27.47 2.82 6.52
C LEU A 74 -26.37 3.83 6.17
N LEU A 75 -25.65 3.62 5.06
CA LEU A 75 -24.61 4.55 4.59
C LEU A 75 -25.19 5.88 4.11
N ARG A 76 -26.29 5.86 3.33
CA ARG A 76 -26.94 7.08 2.82
C ARG A 76 -27.54 7.94 3.92
N SER A 77 -28.04 7.32 4.99
CA SER A 77 -28.58 8.02 6.17
C SER A 77 -27.49 8.46 7.16
N ALA A 78 -26.21 8.22 6.85
CA ALA A 78 -25.09 8.43 7.77
C ALA A 78 -25.22 7.67 9.11
N SER A 79 -26.00 6.60 9.14
CA SER A 79 -26.18 5.74 10.32
C SER A 79 -24.95 4.84 10.57
N ILE A 80 -24.16 4.57 9.54
CA ILE A 80 -22.86 3.88 9.61
C ILE A 80 -21.84 4.58 8.72
N TYR A 81 -20.55 4.31 8.96
CA TYR A 81 -19.44 4.72 8.10
C TYR A 81 -18.53 3.53 7.78
N ILE A 82 -17.75 3.64 6.70
CA ILE A 82 -16.75 2.65 6.30
C ILE A 82 -15.38 3.34 6.23
N SER A 83 -14.38 2.72 6.83
CA SER A 83 -12.98 3.16 6.80
C SER A 83 -12.06 2.00 6.43
N SER A 84 -10.94 2.31 5.79
CA SER A 84 -9.86 1.34 5.57
C SER A 84 -8.91 1.35 6.77
N ASN A 85 -8.59 0.15 7.29
CA ASN A 85 -7.53 -0.02 8.28
C ASN A 85 -6.41 -0.86 7.66
N ILE A 86 -5.28 -0.22 7.37
CA ILE A 86 -4.09 -0.87 6.80
C ILE A 86 -3.05 -0.95 7.91
N PRO A 87 -2.92 -2.08 8.61
CA PRO A 87 -1.83 -2.27 9.54
C PRO A 87 -0.53 -2.51 8.78
N PHE A 88 0.58 -2.24 9.44
CA PHE A 88 1.91 -2.36 8.83
C PHE A 88 2.22 -3.74 8.25
N ALA A 89 1.69 -4.80 8.86
CA ALA A 89 1.92 -6.19 8.44
C ALA A 89 0.92 -6.71 7.39
N ASN A 90 -0.15 -5.97 7.08
CA ASN A 90 -1.19 -6.43 6.17
C ASN A 90 -1.68 -5.33 5.24
N LEU A 91 -1.30 -5.44 3.97
CA LEU A 91 -1.66 -4.53 2.88
C LEU A 91 -2.90 -4.98 2.10
N ALA A 92 -3.70 -5.91 2.65
CA ALA A 92 -4.87 -6.46 1.97
C ALA A 92 -5.86 -5.42 1.41
N PRO A 93 -6.16 -4.29 2.09
CA PRO A 93 -7.02 -3.26 1.52
C PRO A 93 -6.46 -2.65 0.24
N LEU A 94 -5.14 -2.39 0.19
CA LEU A 94 -4.46 -1.87 -0.98
C LEU A 94 -4.47 -2.91 -2.11
N SER A 95 -4.06 -4.15 -1.85
CA SER A 95 -4.01 -5.18 -2.89
C SER A 95 -5.39 -5.55 -3.44
N THR A 96 -6.42 -5.53 -2.59
CA THR A 96 -7.82 -5.75 -3.00
C THR A 96 -8.33 -4.63 -3.89
N TYR A 97 -7.94 -3.38 -3.62
CA TYR A 97 -8.22 -2.27 -4.53
C TYR A 97 -7.52 -2.47 -5.87
N MET A 98 -6.22 -2.79 -5.89
CA MET A 98 -5.48 -3.01 -7.12
C MET A 98 -6.11 -4.10 -8.00
N GLY A 99 -6.50 -5.21 -7.38
CA GLY A 99 -7.11 -6.35 -8.06
C GLY A 99 -6.20 -6.97 -9.12
N ALA A 100 -6.80 -7.75 -10.02
CA ALA A 100 -6.11 -8.36 -11.15
C ALA A 100 -6.98 -8.25 -12.41
N PRO A 101 -6.39 -8.08 -13.60
CA PRO A 101 -7.16 -8.09 -14.84
C PRO A 101 -7.74 -9.50 -15.08
N GLY A 102 -8.99 -9.58 -15.50
CA GLY A 102 -9.61 -10.88 -15.78
C GLY A 102 -11.13 -10.86 -15.83
N SER A 103 -11.72 -12.06 -15.76
CA SER A 103 -13.18 -12.24 -15.78
C SER A 103 -13.83 -11.67 -14.54
N ILE A 104 -14.78 -10.75 -14.71
CA ILE A 104 -15.58 -10.16 -13.62
C ILE A 104 -16.29 -11.25 -12.81
N ALA A 105 -16.80 -12.30 -13.48
CA ALA A 105 -17.46 -13.43 -12.81
C ALA A 105 -16.53 -14.23 -11.89
N LYS A 106 -15.20 -14.10 -12.05
CA LYS A 106 -14.18 -14.73 -11.20
C LYS A 106 -13.46 -13.72 -10.29
N GLY A 107 -14.01 -12.51 -10.13
CA GLY A 107 -13.41 -11.45 -9.32
C GLY A 107 -12.29 -10.65 -10.00
N GLY A 108 -12.13 -10.78 -11.31
CA GLY A 108 -11.20 -9.97 -12.10
C GLY A 108 -11.77 -8.61 -12.49
N LEU A 109 -10.88 -7.70 -12.89
CA LEU A 109 -11.23 -6.37 -13.39
C LEU A 109 -11.16 -6.33 -14.92
N ALA A 110 -12.02 -5.53 -15.53
CA ALA A 110 -11.84 -5.13 -16.92
C ALA A 110 -10.47 -4.44 -17.07
N LEU A 111 -9.78 -4.67 -18.19
CA LEU A 111 -8.41 -4.19 -18.37
C LEU A 111 -8.28 -2.67 -18.19
N ALA A 112 -9.25 -1.89 -18.70
CA ALA A 112 -9.25 -0.44 -18.55
C ALA A 112 -9.35 0.01 -17.08
N GLU A 113 -10.18 -0.65 -16.27
CA GLU A 113 -10.29 -0.36 -14.82
C GLU A 113 -9.01 -0.75 -14.09
N TYR A 114 -8.44 -1.92 -14.42
CA TYR A 114 -7.15 -2.34 -13.86
C TYR A 114 -6.04 -1.32 -14.17
N GLN A 115 -5.93 -0.87 -15.42
CA GLN A 115 -4.94 0.15 -15.83
C GLN A 115 -5.15 1.48 -15.12
N HIS A 116 -6.41 1.91 -14.94
CA HIS A 116 -6.72 3.11 -14.18
C HIS A 116 -6.21 3.03 -12.74
N ARG A 117 -6.43 1.88 -12.07
CA ARG A 117 -5.95 1.65 -10.70
C ARG A 117 -4.43 1.53 -10.62
N GLN A 118 -3.79 0.93 -11.63
CA GLN A 118 -2.33 0.90 -11.75
C GLN A 118 -1.74 2.31 -11.87
N GLU A 119 -2.39 3.22 -12.61
CA GLU A 119 -1.91 4.60 -12.73
C GLU A 119 -2.06 5.37 -11.41
N GLN A 120 -3.17 5.21 -10.69
CA GLN A 120 -3.32 5.80 -9.35
C GLN A 120 -2.24 5.31 -8.39
N HIS A 121 -1.94 4.01 -8.42
CA HIS A 121 -0.85 3.44 -7.63
C HIS A 121 0.51 4.01 -8.03
N ARG A 122 0.78 4.16 -9.32
CA ARG A 122 2.04 4.76 -9.81
C ARG A 122 2.21 6.19 -9.32
N VAL A 123 1.14 7.00 -9.36
CA VAL A 123 1.15 8.37 -8.82
C VAL A 123 1.40 8.35 -7.31
N ALA A 124 0.74 7.46 -6.57
CA ALA A 124 0.92 7.30 -5.13
C ALA A 124 2.35 6.84 -4.76
N GLU A 125 2.95 5.96 -5.54
CA GLU A 125 4.33 5.48 -5.36
C GLU A 125 5.34 6.62 -5.53
N VAL A 126 5.21 7.41 -6.60
CA VAL A 126 6.05 8.60 -6.80
C VAL A 126 5.88 9.58 -5.63
N ALA A 127 4.64 9.88 -5.23
CA ALA A 127 4.36 10.81 -4.14
C ALA A 127 4.83 10.30 -2.76
N ALA A 128 4.98 8.99 -2.57
CA ALA A 128 5.47 8.41 -1.32
C ALA A 128 6.98 8.54 -1.14
N LEU A 129 7.72 8.78 -2.21
CA LEU A 129 9.18 8.90 -2.25
C LEU A 129 9.68 10.36 -2.33
N LEU A 130 8.79 11.33 -2.54
CA LEU A 130 9.06 12.77 -2.50
C LEU A 130 8.80 13.34 -1.09
#